data_AF-A0AAD9PDB5-F1
#
_entry.id   AF-A0AAD9PDB5-F1
#
_cell.length_a   1.000
_cell.length_b   1.000
_cell.length_c   1.000
_cell.angle_alpha   90.00
_cell.angle_beta   90.00
_cell.angle_gamma   90.00
#
_symmetry.space_group_name_H-M   'P 1'
#
loop_
_entity.id
_entity.type
_entity.pdbx_description
1 polymer ?
#
loop_
_entity_poly.entity_id
_entity_poly.type
_entity_poly.pdbx_seq_one_letter_code
_entity_poly.pdbx_strand_id
1 'polypeptide(L)'
;MLRLRRYDLKLEFKPGKYLIVADTLSRAFDRSVKKSNTEEEIKAHVDMIRQNAQVSDPMWEKIATHTKDDEELKDVLNAVHFGWESDHAQSLKPYYHFRGDITEIDGVLAKGPKVIIPKTLQGDMLKKIHEGHLGIEKCQARARQMIYWPSINNDIDPDSMETLM
;
A
#
# COMPACT_ATOMS: atom_id res chain seq x y z
N MET A 1 -17.47 4.63 -14.33
CA MET A 1 -18.24 5.67 -13.62
C MET A 1 -19.36 5.01 -12.82
N LEU A 2 -19.26 5.01 -11.49
CA LEU A 2 -20.41 4.67 -10.64
C LEU A 2 -21.41 5.82 -10.73
N ARG A 3 -22.50 5.61 -11.49
CA ARG A 3 -23.68 6.47 -11.45
C ARG A 3 -24.50 6.09 -10.22
N LEU A 4 -24.47 6.92 -9.18
CA LEU A 4 -25.44 6.85 -8.09
C LEU A 4 -26.86 6.93 -8.69
N ARG A 5 -27.71 5.95 -8.37
CA ARG A 5 -29.12 5.98 -8.74
C ARG A 5 -29.87 7.07 -7.96
N ARG A 6 -31.00 7.48 -8.55
CA ARG A 6 -31.99 8.49 -8.15
C ARG A 6 -32.49 8.32 -6.71
N TYR A 7 -31.71 8.76 -5.73
CA TYR A 7 -32.20 8.92 -4.35
C TYR A 7 -32.08 10.39 -3.98
N ASP A 8 -33.21 11.03 -3.69
CA ASP A 8 -33.23 12.33 -3.01
C ASP A 8 -32.98 12.09 -1.53
N LEU A 9 -31.71 12.19 -1.15
CA LEU A 9 -31.28 12.01 0.23
C LEU A 9 -31.59 13.29 1.02
N LYS A 10 -32.47 13.18 2.02
CA LYS A 10 -32.62 14.19 3.07
C LYS A 10 -31.71 13.82 4.23
N LEU A 11 -30.64 14.60 4.40
CA LEU A 11 -29.72 14.45 5.52
C LEU A 11 -30.24 15.27 6.70
N GLU A 12 -30.60 14.59 7.80
CA GLU A 12 -30.99 15.24 9.05
C GLU A 12 -29.97 14.94 10.14
N PHE A 13 -29.48 15.99 10.79
CA PHE A 13 -28.57 15.85 11.92
C PHE A 13 -29.32 15.33 13.16
N LYS A 14 -28.84 14.22 13.70
CA LYS A 14 -29.32 13.64 14.97
C LYS A 14 -28.18 13.69 16.00
N PRO A 15 -28.33 14.45 17.10
CA PRO A 15 -27.37 14.42 18.21
C PRO A 15 -27.12 12.99 18.71
N GLY A 16 -25.87 12.66 19.06
CA GLY A 16 -25.45 11.31 19.43
C GLY A 16 -26.28 10.63 20.52
N LYS A 17 -26.81 11.39 21.49
CA LYS A 17 -27.74 10.88 22.52
C LYS A 17 -29.01 10.21 21.98
N TYR A 18 -29.39 10.52 20.74
CA TYR A 18 -30.55 9.95 20.06
C TYR A 18 -30.18 8.88 19.03
N LEU A 19 -28.89 8.64 18.77
CA LEU A 19 -28.40 7.59 17.89
C LEU A 19 -28.29 6.24 18.62
N ILE A 20 -29.30 5.90 19.41
CA ILE A 20 -29.28 4.73 20.30
C ILE A 20 -29.06 3.44 19.49
N VAL A 21 -29.74 3.28 18.34
CA VAL A 21 -29.63 2.06 17.52
C VAL A 21 -28.24 1.94 16.89
N ALA A 22 -27.70 3.02 16.32
CA ALA A 22 -26.38 2.99 15.71
C ALA A 22 -25.27 2.80 16.76
N ASP A 23 -25.34 3.49 17.89
CA ASP A 23 -24.37 3.35 18.99
C ASP A 23 -24.44 1.95 19.60
N THR A 24 -25.64 1.43 19.87
CA THR A 24 -25.82 0.06 20.39
C THR A 24 -25.31 -0.98 19.40
N LEU A 25 -25.62 -0.90 18.10
CA LEU A 25 -25.13 -1.87 17.12
C LEU A 25 -23.62 -1.80 16.90
N SER A 26 -23.03 -0.59 16.92
CA SER A 26 -21.57 -0.43 16.81
C SER A 26 -20.80 -1.06 17.98
N ARG A 27 -21.46 -1.17 19.14
CA ARG A 27 -20.92 -1.72 20.40
C ARG A 27 -21.49 -3.10 20.75
N ALA A 28 -22.47 -3.59 19.99
CA ALA A 28 -23.08 -4.91 20.15
C ALA A 28 -22.13 -5.96 19.57
N PHE A 29 -20.99 -6.12 20.24
CA PHE A 29 -20.06 -7.18 19.96
C PHE A 29 -20.73 -8.51 20.29
N ASP A 30 -20.90 -9.36 19.26
CA ASP A 30 -21.39 -10.71 19.46
C ASP A 30 -20.34 -11.53 20.21
N ARG A 31 -20.65 -11.88 21.46
CA ARG A 31 -19.76 -12.67 22.32
C ARG A 31 -19.56 -14.12 21.84
N SER A 32 -20.42 -14.59 20.93
CA SER A 32 -20.31 -15.92 20.31
C SER A 32 -19.34 -15.96 19.13
N VAL A 33 -19.04 -14.80 18.54
CA VAL A 33 -17.95 -14.66 17.58
C VAL A 33 -16.67 -14.86 18.37
N LYS A 34 -16.07 -16.04 18.20
CA LYS A 34 -14.71 -16.30 18.65
C LYS A 34 -13.87 -15.12 18.15
N LYS A 35 -13.06 -14.52 19.03
CA LYS A 35 -12.02 -13.57 18.57
C LYS A 35 -11.40 -14.19 17.33
N SER A 36 -11.57 -13.50 16.21
CA SER A 36 -10.89 -13.82 14.98
C SER A 36 -9.42 -14.08 15.35
N ASN A 37 -8.89 -15.22 14.93
CA ASN A 37 -7.52 -15.55 15.28
C ASN A 37 -6.65 -14.45 14.66
N THR A 38 -5.91 -13.71 15.47
CA THR A 38 -5.06 -12.61 14.99
C THR A 38 -4.14 -13.08 13.86
N GLU A 39 -3.73 -14.36 13.89
CA GLU A 39 -2.97 -15.00 12.82
C GLU A 39 -3.74 -15.13 11.50
N GLU A 40 -5.05 -15.41 11.54
CA GLU A 40 -5.90 -15.49 10.35
C GLU A 40 -6.10 -14.11 9.70
N GLU A 41 -6.24 -13.06 10.51
CA GLU A 41 -6.32 -11.67 10.04
C GLU A 41 -5.02 -11.21 9.39
N ILE A 42 -3.88 -11.48 10.04
CA ILE A 42 -2.56 -11.17 9.49
C ILE A 42 -2.37 -11.92 8.17
N LYS A 43 -2.71 -13.21 8.12
CA LYS A 43 -2.60 -14.01 6.90
C LYS A 43 -3.48 -13.45 5.77
N ALA A 44 -4.73 -13.13 6.06
CA ALA A 44 -5.63 -12.53 5.06
C ALA A 44 -5.11 -11.19 4.53
N HIS A 45 -4.47 -10.37 5.39
CA HIS A 45 -3.85 -9.12 5.00
C HIS A 45 -2.65 -9.33 4.07
N VAL A 46 -1.77 -10.28 4.40
CA VAL A 46 -0.62 -10.67 3.57
C VAL A 46 -1.08 -11.19 2.20
N ASP A 47 -2.08 -12.08 2.19
CA ASP A 47 -2.65 -12.64 0.97
C ASP A 47 -3.25 -11.54 0.08
N MET A 48 -3.93 -10.56 0.68
CA MET A 48 -4.46 -9.39 -0.03
C MET A 48 -3.35 -8.57 -0.68
N ILE A 49 -2.23 -8.30 0.01
CA ILE A 49 -1.11 -7.54 -0.54
C ILE A 49 -0.46 -8.29 -1.70
N ARG A 50 -0.21 -9.59 -1.54
CA ARG A 50 0.37 -10.45 -2.59
C ARG A 50 -0.51 -10.48 -3.84
N GLN A 51 -1.82 -10.64 -3.67
CA GLN A 51 -2.78 -10.64 -4.77
C GLN A 51 -2.88 -9.26 -5.45
N ASN A 52 -2.93 -8.17 -4.67
CA ASN A 52 -3.02 -6.83 -5.21
C ASN A 52 -1.79 -6.45 -6.01
N ALA A 53 -0.59 -6.81 -5.54
CA ALA A 53 0.65 -6.54 -6.22
C ALA A 53 0.79 -7.35 -7.53
N GLN A 54 0.02 -8.43 -7.70
CA GLN A 54 0.12 -9.37 -8.84
C GLN A 54 1.57 -9.85 -9.05
N VAL A 55 2.30 -9.94 -7.95
CA VAL A 55 3.69 -10.35 -7.92
C VAL A 55 3.69 -11.87 -7.82
N SER A 56 4.34 -12.53 -8.77
CA SER A 56 4.57 -13.97 -8.67
C SER A 56 5.54 -14.26 -7.52
N ASP A 57 5.45 -15.43 -6.89
CA ASP A 57 6.37 -15.86 -5.82
C ASP A 57 7.87 -15.60 -6.14
N PRO A 58 8.41 -15.93 -7.34
CA PRO A 58 9.82 -15.64 -7.65
C PRO A 58 10.12 -14.13 -7.72
N MET A 59 9.15 -13.30 -8.11
CA MET A 59 9.34 -11.85 -8.08
C MET A 59 9.29 -11.32 -6.64
N TRP A 60 8.48 -11.93 -5.77
CA TRP A 60 8.44 -11.59 -4.34
C TRP A 60 9.79 -11.84 -3.68
N GLU A 61 10.37 -13.02 -3.90
CA GLU A 61 11.72 -13.35 -3.43
C GLU A 61 12.76 -12.38 -3.99
N LYS A 62 12.67 -12.04 -5.28
CA LYS A 62 13.55 -11.05 -5.93
C LYS A 62 13.46 -9.68 -5.26
N ILE A 63 12.25 -9.22 -4.93
CA ILE A 63 12.04 -7.96 -4.21
C ILE A 63 12.69 -8.06 -2.83
N ALA A 64 12.42 -9.12 -2.07
CA ALA A 64 13.00 -9.32 -0.74
C ALA A 64 14.54 -9.32 -0.76
N THR A 65 15.17 -9.95 -1.75
CA THR A 65 16.63 -9.93 -1.90
C THR A 65 17.15 -8.53 -2.20
N HIS A 66 16.54 -7.81 -3.14
CA HIS A 66 16.97 -6.46 -3.49
C HIS A 66 16.68 -5.44 -2.39
N THR A 67 15.62 -5.62 -1.60
CA THR A 67 15.33 -4.81 -0.40
C THR A 67 16.44 -4.94 0.64
N LYS A 68 17.04 -6.13 0.79
CA LYS A 68 18.21 -6.34 1.67
C LYS A 68 19.50 -5.72 1.12
N ASP A 69 19.59 -5.45 -0.17
CA ASP A 69 20.76 -4.83 -0.77
C ASP A 69 20.63 -3.29 -0.82
N ASP A 70 19.41 -2.77 -0.86
CA ASP A 70 19.10 -1.35 -0.89
C ASP A 70 19.36 -0.67 0.47
N GLU A 71 20.27 0.30 0.51
CA GLU A 71 20.66 1.01 1.74
C GLU A 71 19.50 1.80 2.35
N GLU A 72 18.69 2.47 1.52
CA GLU A 72 17.55 3.27 2.00
C GLU A 72 16.48 2.36 2.59
N LEU A 73 16.16 1.25 1.92
CA LEU A 73 15.15 0.32 2.42
C LEU A 73 15.65 -0.50 3.61
N LYS A 74 16.95 -0.76 3.73
CA LYS A 74 17.54 -1.34 4.95
C LYS A 74 17.33 -0.45 6.16
N ASP A 75 17.53 0.86 6.01
CA ASP A 75 17.26 1.81 7.08
C ASP A 75 15.77 1.80 7.45
N VAL A 76 14.88 1.80 6.45
CA VAL A 76 13.42 1.72 6.68
C VAL A 76 13.04 0.42 7.39
N LEU A 77 13.60 -0.71 6.96
CA LEU A 77 13.36 -2.02 7.57
C LEU A 77 13.78 -2.04 9.05
N ASN A 78 14.97 -1.50 9.35
CA ASN A 78 15.44 -1.33 10.72
C ASN A 78 14.51 -0.41 11.52
N ALA A 79 14.06 0.71 10.95
CA ALA A 79 13.15 1.63 11.61
C ALA A 79 11.77 1.00 11.90
N VAL A 80 11.29 0.10 11.02
CA VAL A 80 10.06 -0.67 11.26
C VAL A 80 10.22 -1.64 12.44
N HIS A 81 11.39 -2.28 12.59
CA HIS A 81 11.62 -3.26 13.67
C HIS A 81 11.98 -2.63 15.01
N PHE A 82 12.81 -1.58 15.01
CA PHE A 82 13.39 -0.98 16.22
C PHE A 82 12.78 0.37 16.59
N GLY A 83 11.93 0.92 15.72
CA GLY A 83 11.29 2.21 15.90
C GLY A 83 11.92 3.32 15.05
N TRP A 84 11.15 4.39 14.84
CA TRP A 84 11.55 5.55 14.07
C TRP A 84 12.15 6.59 15.02
N GLU A 85 13.48 6.62 15.14
CA GLU A 85 14.17 7.59 15.99
C GLU A 85 14.08 9.02 15.46
N SER A 86 14.04 10.00 16.38
CA SER A 86 13.79 11.41 16.07
C SER A 86 14.82 12.09 15.16
N ASP A 87 16.07 11.60 15.14
CA ASP A 87 17.14 12.14 14.29
C ASP A 87 17.25 11.31 13.00
N HIS A 88 16.28 11.52 12.13
CA HIS A 88 16.04 10.67 10.98
C HIS A 88 17.17 10.81 9.96
N ALA A 89 17.81 9.69 9.63
CA ALA A 89 18.67 9.59 8.46
C ALA A 89 17.97 10.17 7.23
N GLN A 90 18.74 10.79 6.33
CA GLN A 90 18.19 11.43 5.13
C GLN A 90 17.36 10.45 4.27
N SER A 91 17.71 9.17 4.31
CA SER A 91 17.01 8.03 3.69
C SER A 91 15.60 7.79 4.24
N LEU A 92 15.33 8.08 5.52
CA LEU A 92 14.05 7.84 6.17
C LEU A 92 13.03 8.97 5.96
N LYS A 93 13.50 10.18 5.67
CA LYS A 93 12.64 11.37 5.52
C LYS A 93 11.48 11.17 4.53
N PRO A 94 11.67 10.55 3.34
CA PRO A 94 10.57 10.32 2.40
C PRO A 94 9.48 9.40 2.95
N TYR A 95 9.82 8.50 3.89
CA TYR A 95 8.94 7.47 4.41
C TYR A 95 8.24 7.89 5.72
N TYR A 96 8.81 8.85 6.45
CA TYR A 96 8.38 9.23 7.79
C TYR A 96 6.90 9.66 7.90
N HIS A 97 6.39 10.37 6.89
CA HIS A 97 5.02 10.89 6.88
C HIS A 97 3.94 9.80 6.88
N PHE A 98 4.27 8.59 6.43
CA PHE A 98 3.36 7.45 6.39
C PHE A 98 3.94 6.21 7.09
N ARG A 99 4.91 6.39 8.00
CA ARG A 99 5.57 5.30 8.72
C ARG A 99 4.63 4.31 9.42
N GLY A 100 3.49 4.79 9.90
CA GLY A 100 2.47 3.95 10.54
C GLY A 100 1.72 3.03 9.57
N ASP A 101 1.81 3.30 8.27
CA ASP A 101 1.22 2.49 7.21
C ASP A 101 2.25 1.52 6.60
N ILE A 102 3.50 1.52 7.07
CA ILE A 102 4.57 0.66 6.57
C ILE A 102 4.56 -0.65 7.34
N THR A 103 4.47 -1.76 6.60
CA THR A 103 4.55 -3.11 7.13
C THR A 103 5.64 -3.91 6.44
N GLU A 104 6.21 -4.87 7.16
CA GLU A 104 7.17 -5.84 6.65
C GLU A 104 6.47 -7.20 6.50
N ILE A 105 6.73 -7.86 5.38
CA ILE A 105 6.16 -9.16 5.01
C ILE A 105 7.24 -9.98 4.31
N ASP A 106 7.81 -10.96 5.02
CA ASP A 106 8.82 -11.88 4.48
C ASP A 106 10.01 -11.18 3.80
N GLY A 107 10.49 -10.08 4.37
CA GLY A 107 11.58 -9.25 3.86
C GLY A 107 11.17 -8.21 2.81
N VAL A 108 9.87 -8.09 2.50
CA VAL A 108 9.32 -7.08 1.59
C VAL A 108 8.59 -6.00 2.38
N LEU A 109 8.89 -4.74 2.07
CA LEU A 109 8.19 -3.60 2.66
C LEU A 109 6.93 -3.27 1.85
N ALA A 110 5.83 -2.98 2.54
CA ALA A 110 4.58 -2.53 1.95
C ALA A 110 4.08 -1.24 2.62
N LYS A 111 3.45 -0.37 1.82
CA LYS A 111 2.71 0.82 2.28
C LYS A 111 1.22 0.56 2.07
N GLY A 112 0.52 0.18 3.13
CA GLY A 112 -0.84 -0.36 3.02
C GLY A 112 -0.87 -1.50 1.98
N PRO A 113 -1.69 -1.41 0.91
CA PRO A 113 -1.79 -2.47 -0.10
C PRO A 113 -0.67 -2.44 -1.17
N LYS A 114 0.26 -1.49 -1.12
CA LYS A 114 1.25 -1.24 -2.18
C LYS A 114 2.62 -1.77 -1.78
N VAL A 115 3.27 -2.51 -2.66
CA VAL A 115 4.64 -2.99 -2.41
C VAL A 115 5.65 -1.88 -2.66
N ILE A 116 6.58 -1.68 -1.72
CA ILE A 116 7.69 -0.74 -1.87
C ILE A 116 8.79 -1.38 -2.71
N ILE A 117 9.13 -0.77 -3.84
CA ILE A 117 10.06 -1.35 -4.81
C ILE A 117 11.48 -0.81 -4.58
N PRO A 118 12.49 -1.69 -4.39
CA PRO A 118 13.89 -1.29 -4.26
C PRO A 118 14.40 -0.62 -5.52
N LYS A 119 15.35 0.30 -5.37
CA LYS A 119 15.86 1.17 -6.44
C LYS A 119 16.33 0.40 -7.68
N THR A 120 16.96 -0.74 -7.47
CA THR A 120 17.46 -1.62 -8.54
C THR A 120 16.35 -2.21 -9.41
N LEU A 121 15.14 -2.37 -8.89
CA LEU A 121 14.00 -2.96 -9.61
C LEU A 121 13.06 -1.91 -10.22
N GLN A 122 13.20 -0.63 -9.86
CA GLN A 122 12.32 0.43 -10.34
C GLN A 122 12.32 0.52 -11.87
N GLY A 123 13.50 0.45 -12.52
CA GLY A 123 13.60 0.48 -13.99
C GLY A 123 12.89 -0.68 -14.69
N ASP A 124 13.01 -1.90 -14.15
CA ASP A 124 12.29 -3.08 -14.67
C ASP A 124 10.77 -2.91 -14.51
N MET A 125 10.32 -2.36 -13.38
CA MET A 125 8.89 -2.12 -13.13
C MET A 125 8.34 -1.05 -14.07
N LEU A 126 9.08 0.03 -14.32
CA LEU A 126 8.68 1.08 -15.27
C LEU A 126 8.49 0.52 -16.69
N LYS A 127 9.41 -0.33 -17.16
CA LYS A 127 9.27 -1.01 -18.46
C LYS A 127 8.00 -1.87 -18.54
N LYS A 128 7.71 -2.64 -17.49
CA LYS A 128 6.49 -3.47 -17.43
C LYS A 128 5.20 -2.65 -17.44
N ILE A 129 5.22 -1.48 -16.83
CA ILE A 129 4.07 -0.55 -16.85
C ILE A 129 3.85 -0.04 -18.28
N HIS A 130 4.94 0.24 -19.01
CA HIS A 130 4.90 0.69 -20.40
C HIS A 130 4.40 -0.38 -21.38
N GLU A 131 4.77 -1.65 -21.19
CA GLU A 131 4.30 -2.77 -22.03
C GLU A 131 2.79 -3.02 -21.96
N GLY A 132 2.08 -2.39 -21.01
CA GLY A 132 0.66 -2.58 -20.84
C GLY A 132 -0.18 -2.03 -22.00
N HIS A 133 -0.87 -2.92 -22.72
CA HIS A 133 -1.74 -2.60 -23.86
C HIS A 133 -3.00 -1.76 -23.53
N LEU A 134 -3.27 -1.46 -22.27
CA LEU A 134 -4.50 -0.80 -21.81
C LEU A 134 -4.49 0.73 -22.01
N GLY A 135 -3.40 1.28 -22.57
CA GLY A 135 -3.14 2.71 -22.69
C GLY A 135 -2.41 3.25 -21.47
N ILE A 136 -1.49 4.20 -21.70
CA ILE A 136 -0.52 4.65 -20.70
C ILE A 136 -1.19 5.09 -19.39
N GLU A 137 -2.18 5.98 -19.45
CA GLU A 137 -2.88 6.50 -18.26
C GLU A 137 -3.47 5.39 -17.38
N LYS A 138 -4.05 4.33 -17.98
CA LYS A 138 -4.63 3.21 -17.23
C LYS A 138 -3.54 2.34 -16.60
N CYS A 139 -2.44 2.11 -17.31
CA CYS A 139 -1.29 1.38 -16.79
C CYS A 139 -0.65 2.12 -15.61
N GLN A 140 -0.48 3.44 -15.71
CA GLN A 140 0.01 4.27 -14.61
C GLN A 140 -0.93 4.25 -13.40
N ALA A 141 -2.25 4.43 -13.62
CA ALA A 141 -3.23 4.41 -12.56
C ALA A 141 -3.22 3.08 -11.81
N ARG A 142 -3.07 1.96 -12.53
CA ARG A 142 -2.94 0.62 -11.96
C ARG A 142 -1.63 0.46 -11.19
N ALA A 143 -0.51 0.89 -11.75
CA ALA A 143 0.79 0.85 -11.07
C ALA A 143 0.75 1.60 -9.73
N ARG A 144 0.17 2.80 -9.71
CA ARG A 144 0.00 3.61 -8.50
C ARG A 144 -0.86 2.93 -7.43
N GLN A 145 -1.66 1.91 -7.76
CA GLN A 145 -2.45 1.13 -6.81
C GLN A 145 -1.72 -0.10 -6.27
N MET A 146 -0.66 -0.55 -6.94
CA MET A 146 0.01 -1.83 -6.66
C MET A 146 1.41 -1.65 -6.08
N ILE A 147 2.15 -0.62 -6.52
CA ILE A 147 3.55 -0.41 -6.16
C ILE A 147 3.82 1.04 -5.73
N TYR A 148 4.94 1.23 -5.02
CA TYR A 148 5.34 2.54 -4.49
C TYR A 148 6.86 2.68 -4.39
N TRP A 149 7.34 3.89 -4.67
CA TRP A 149 8.63 4.45 -4.21
C TRP A 149 8.50 5.98 -4.21
N PRO A 150 9.39 6.75 -3.54
CA PRO A 150 9.19 8.19 -3.33
C PRO A 150 8.95 9.00 -4.62
N SER A 151 9.69 8.71 -5.70
CA SER A 151 9.62 9.43 -6.98
C SER A 151 8.67 8.83 -8.01
N ILE A 152 7.91 7.78 -7.66
CA ILE A 152 7.11 7.01 -8.62
C ILE A 152 6.21 7.85 -9.52
N ASN A 153 5.61 8.92 -8.99
CA ASN A 153 4.71 9.76 -9.78
C ASN A 153 5.45 10.54 -10.88
N ASN A 154 6.68 10.96 -10.61
CA ASN A 154 7.53 11.66 -11.57
C ASN A 154 8.10 10.66 -12.58
N ASP A 155 8.52 9.49 -12.10
CA ASP A 155 9.16 8.48 -12.96
C ASP A 155 8.16 7.82 -13.92
N ILE A 156 6.88 7.83 -13.57
CA ILE A 156 5.79 7.29 -14.39
C ILE A 156 5.20 8.34 -15.35
N ASP A 157 5.54 9.63 -15.22
CA ASP A 157 4.99 10.73 -16.03
C ASP A 157 5.35 10.57 -17.52
N PRO A 158 4.41 10.71 -18.49
CA PRO A 158 4.65 10.62 -19.93
C PRO A 158 5.93 11.29 -20.45
N ASP A 159 6.22 12.53 -20.03
CA ASP A 159 7.38 13.29 -20.52
C ASP A 159 8.72 12.72 -20.03
N SER A 160 8.74 12.06 -18.87
CA SER A 160 9.94 11.40 -18.32
C SER A 160 10.20 10.03 -18.97
N MET A 161 9.20 9.48 -19.67
CA MET A 161 9.24 8.15 -20.27
C MET A 161 9.66 8.14 -21.75
N GLU A 162 9.68 9.28 -22.44
CA GLU A 162 10.25 9.38 -23.81
C GLU A 162 11.77 9.29 -23.84
N THR A 163 12.46 9.57 -22.73
CA THR A 163 13.94 9.56 -22.67
C THR A 163 14.54 8.14 -22.57
N LEU A 164 13.69 7.10 -22.43
CA LEU A 164 14.10 5.69 -22.29
C LEU A 164 13.80 4.82 -23.52
N MET A 165 13.32 5.42 -24.63
CA MET A 165 13.32 4.82 -25.98
C MET A 165 14.51 5.32 -26.79
#